data_AF-A0A9J7HY65-F1
#
_entry.id   AF-A0A9J7HY65-F1
#
_cell.length_a   1.000
_cell.length_b   1.000
_cell.length_c   1.000
_cell.angle_alpha   90.00
_cell.angle_beta   90.00
_cell.angle_gamma   90.00
#
_symmetry.space_group_name_H-M   'P 1'
#
loop_
_entity.id
_entity.type
_entity.pdbx_description
1 polymer ?
#
loop_
_entity_poly.entity_id
_entity_poly.type
_entity_poly.pdbx_seq_one_letter_code
_entity_poly.pdbx_strand_id
1 'polypeptide(L)'
;MNGLQLTSLAILLQLLFYGPGTLATKASGLPPRPDKRSEVFEFLTTQINEWNVKQLILEASTYSEMLKQFDELQNRSEKTTAARSLQRIREQIERYIKATEKLKTNGENCELQAEAGRELEELPKYLQLLNENPNNSQIFNAFRQRYNQANAKIQQEFPIFLNGIYQKLPTVIERFRRDLNQPEREEYKDFLKYCSEFLIAPNSKKKNESFERLIYDLIHSRTMRVRSENKADCKWNGGKIEDFSQKLAAI
;
A
#
# COMPACT_ATOMS: atom_id res chain seq x y z
N MET A 1 30.18 16.17 0.33
CA MET A 1 29.36 15.03 -0.08
C MET A 1 29.42 13.98 1.00
N ASN A 2 28.29 13.30 1.23
CA ASN A 2 27.99 12.29 2.25
C ASN A 2 27.54 12.85 3.60
N GLY A 3 26.24 12.70 3.87
CA GLY A 3 25.62 13.01 5.16
C GLY A 3 24.12 13.25 5.07
N LEU A 4 23.35 12.31 4.51
CA LEU A 4 21.88 12.40 4.52
C LEU A 4 21.21 11.07 4.11
N GLN A 5 21.31 10.01 4.93
CA GLN A 5 20.47 8.81 4.73
C GLN A 5 20.11 8.00 6.00
N LEU A 6 20.32 8.53 7.22
CA LEU A 6 20.05 7.75 8.45
C LEU A 6 18.95 8.31 9.37
N THR A 7 18.25 9.38 8.99
CA THR A 7 17.19 9.95 9.85
C THR A 7 15.77 9.45 9.54
N SER A 8 15.54 8.84 8.39
CA SER A 8 14.17 8.41 8.01
C SER A 8 13.72 7.10 8.67
N LEU A 9 14.65 6.26 9.17
CA LEU A 9 14.31 4.99 9.80
C LEU A 9 13.95 5.13 11.30
N ALA A 10 14.46 6.16 11.98
CA ALA A 10 14.23 6.38 13.40
C ALA A 10 12.85 7.02 13.70
N ILE A 11 12.27 7.76 12.75
CA ILE A 11 10.95 8.40 12.91
C ILE A 11 9.82 7.36 12.79
N LEU A 12 10.01 6.32 11.97
CA LEU A 12 9.03 5.23 11.81
C LEU A 12 8.91 4.33 13.05
N LEU A 13 9.96 4.23 13.88
CA LEU A 13 9.96 3.40 15.09
C LEU A 13 9.36 4.08 16.33
N GLN A 14 9.31 5.42 16.37
CA GLN A 14 8.75 6.14 17.54
C GLN A 14 7.21 6.21 17.54
N LEU A 15 6.55 5.96 16.41
CA LEU A 15 5.08 5.95 16.33
C LEU A 15 4.45 4.62 16.78
N LEU A 16 5.24 3.61 17.12
CA LEU A 16 4.77 2.28 17.53
C LEU A 16 4.70 2.07 19.06
N PHE A 17 5.23 2.99 19.89
CA PHE A 17 5.45 2.71 21.34
C PHE A 17 4.92 3.73 22.35
N TYR A 18 4.06 4.69 21.98
CA TYR A 18 3.35 5.48 22.99
C TYR A 18 2.03 4.81 23.40
N GLY A 19 2.11 4.07 24.50
CA GLY A 19 0.95 3.50 25.21
C GLY A 19 0.04 4.58 25.81
N PRO A 20 -1.20 4.21 26.17
CA PRO A 20 -2.26 5.15 26.50
C PRO A 20 -2.10 5.71 27.91
N GLY A 21 -1.66 6.96 28.02
CA GLY A 21 -1.89 7.78 29.20
C GLY A 21 -3.36 8.24 29.21
N THR A 22 -4.13 7.72 30.16
CA THR A 22 -5.55 8.00 30.38
C THR A 22 -5.84 9.49 30.55
N LEU A 23 -6.64 10.05 29.64
CA LEU A 23 -7.51 11.19 29.92
C LEU A 23 -8.91 10.86 29.42
N ALA A 24 -9.72 10.29 30.32
CA ALA A 24 -11.15 10.13 30.12
C ALA A 24 -11.83 11.50 30.22
N THR A 25 -12.08 12.14 29.09
CA THR A 25 -12.99 13.28 29.00
C THR A 25 -14.42 12.77 28.78
N LYS A 26 -15.31 13.22 29.67
CA LYS A 26 -16.73 12.85 29.78
C LYS A 26 -17.45 12.93 28.44
N ALA A 27 -18.00 11.80 27.99
CA ALA A 27 -18.88 11.73 26.83
C ALA A 27 -20.25 12.33 27.16
N SER A 28 -20.56 13.49 26.58
CA SER A 28 -21.90 14.06 26.58
C SER A 28 -22.81 13.31 25.60
N GLY A 29 -23.62 12.40 26.13
CA GLY A 29 -25.08 12.40 26.00
C GLY A 29 -25.81 12.29 24.65
N LEU A 30 -25.13 12.11 23.51
CA LEU A 30 -25.81 11.78 22.25
C LEU A 30 -25.05 10.69 21.50
N PRO A 31 -25.73 9.70 20.88
CA PRO A 31 -25.04 8.77 20.00
C PRO A 31 -24.33 9.56 18.90
N PRO A 32 -23.07 9.22 18.55
CA PRO A 32 -22.34 9.94 17.52
C PRO A 32 -23.16 9.90 16.23
N ARG A 33 -23.45 11.08 15.65
CA ARG A 33 -24.08 11.15 14.34
C ARG A 33 -23.23 10.35 13.35
N PRO A 34 -23.84 9.54 12.45
CA PRO A 34 -23.09 8.83 11.43
C PRO A 34 -22.28 9.83 10.60
N ASP A 35 -20.95 9.68 10.56
CA ASP A 35 -20.08 10.54 9.74
C ASP A 35 -20.44 10.34 8.27
N LYS A 36 -21.13 11.31 7.67
CA LYS A 36 -21.62 11.23 6.28
C LYS A 36 -20.48 11.15 5.26
N ARG A 37 -19.25 11.49 5.64
CA ARG A 37 -18.05 11.27 4.82
C ARG A 37 -17.69 9.79 4.70
N SER A 38 -18.38 8.89 5.42
CA SER A 38 -18.23 7.43 5.32
C SER A 38 -18.25 6.93 3.91
N GLU A 39 -19.14 7.40 3.06
CA GLU A 39 -19.19 6.87 1.70
C GLU A 39 -17.92 7.16 0.90
N VAL A 40 -17.45 8.41 0.93
CA VAL A 40 -16.20 8.78 0.24
C VAL A 40 -15.00 8.08 0.87
N PHE A 41 -15.00 7.94 2.20
CA PHE A 41 -13.92 7.29 2.93
C PHE A 41 -13.84 5.81 2.64
N GLU A 42 -14.95 5.10 2.74
CA GLU A 42 -15.06 3.67 2.43
C GLU A 42 -14.65 3.41 0.98
N PHE A 43 -15.08 4.27 0.05
CA PHE A 43 -14.67 4.17 -1.35
C PHE A 43 -13.16 4.32 -1.52
N LEU A 44 -12.56 5.42 -1.05
CA LEU A 44 -11.13 5.68 -1.26
C LEU A 44 -10.25 4.62 -0.62
N THR A 45 -10.59 4.21 0.60
CA THR A 45 -9.80 3.20 1.32
C THR A 45 -10.01 1.78 0.77
N THR A 46 -11.19 1.46 0.20
CA THR A 46 -11.36 0.23 -0.58
C THR A 46 -10.45 0.26 -1.80
N GLN A 47 -10.43 1.36 -2.56
CA GLN A 47 -9.59 1.47 -3.75
C GLN A 47 -8.09 1.40 -3.41
N ILE A 48 -7.64 2.04 -2.33
CA ILE A 48 -6.23 1.93 -1.87
C ILE A 48 -5.91 0.49 -1.45
N ASN A 49 -6.83 -0.20 -0.77
CA ASN A 49 -6.65 -1.60 -0.41
C ASN A 49 -6.60 -2.52 -1.64
N GLU A 50 -7.49 -2.32 -2.61
CA GLU A 50 -7.51 -3.03 -3.89
C GLU A 50 -6.18 -2.84 -4.64
N TRP A 51 -5.63 -1.62 -4.64
CA TRP A 51 -4.33 -1.34 -5.22
C TRP A 51 -3.22 -2.14 -4.54
N ASN A 52 -3.17 -2.10 -3.20
CA ASN A 52 -2.17 -2.85 -2.44
C ASN A 52 -2.23 -4.37 -2.75
N VAL A 53 -3.43 -4.94 -2.81
CA VAL A 53 -3.61 -6.34 -3.21
C VAL A 53 -3.15 -6.58 -4.65
N LYS A 54 -3.49 -5.68 -5.58
CA LYS A 54 -3.06 -5.77 -6.98
C LYS A 54 -1.54 -5.74 -7.10
N GLN A 55 -0.84 -4.90 -6.33
CA GLN A 55 0.63 -4.87 -6.31
C GLN A 55 1.21 -6.21 -5.88
N LEU A 56 0.73 -6.78 -4.77
CA LEU A 56 1.19 -8.08 -4.29
C LEU A 56 1.01 -9.17 -5.36
N ILE A 57 -0.14 -9.20 -6.04
CA ILE A 57 -0.42 -10.15 -7.11
C ILE A 57 0.49 -9.93 -8.33
N LEU A 58 0.76 -8.68 -8.71
CA LEU A 58 1.63 -8.33 -9.84
C LEU A 58 3.08 -8.75 -9.58
N GLU A 59 3.57 -8.49 -8.37
CA GLU A 59 4.92 -8.89 -7.95
C GLU A 59 5.06 -10.41 -7.89
N ALA A 60 4.12 -11.10 -7.25
CA ALA A 60 4.14 -12.56 -7.19
C ALA A 60 4.09 -13.22 -8.57
N SER A 61 3.30 -12.67 -9.50
CA SER A 61 3.26 -13.15 -10.89
C SER A 61 4.62 -13.01 -11.57
N THR A 62 5.35 -11.92 -11.28
CA THR A 62 6.68 -11.68 -11.84
C THR A 62 7.73 -12.62 -11.22
N TYR A 63 7.65 -12.89 -9.91
CA TYR A 63 8.55 -13.85 -9.26
C TYR A 63 8.25 -15.32 -9.61
N SER A 64 7.01 -15.65 -10.01
CA SER A 64 6.70 -16.99 -10.52
C SER A 64 7.51 -17.35 -11.77
N GLU A 65 7.76 -16.37 -12.65
CA GLU A 65 8.67 -16.56 -13.79
C GLU A 65 10.12 -16.78 -13.35
N MET A 66 10.51 -16.28 -12.18
CA MET A 66 11.83 -16.47 -11.61
C MET A 66 12.05 -17.91 -11.12
N LEU A 67 11.02 -18.55 -10.55
CA LEU A 67 11.09 -19.97 -10.13
C LEU A 67 11.50 -20.90 -11.28
N LYS A 68 10.97 -20.65 -12.48
CA LYS A 68 11.34 -21.42 -13.68
C LYS A 68 12.82 -21.28 -14.04
N GLN A 69 13.40 -20.10 -13.84
CA GLN A 69 14.83 -19.85 -14.09
C GLN A 69 15.72 -20.46 -13.00
N PHE A 70 15.22 -20.58 -11.76
CA PHE A 70 15.96 -21.24 -10.69
C PHE A 70 16.20 -22.72 -10.96
N ASP A 71 15.22 -23.43 -11.51
CA ASP A 71 15.38 -24.84 -11.89
C ASP A 71 16.53 -25.02 -12.91
N GLU A 72 16.64 -24.10 -13.87
CA GLU A 72 17.71 -24.10 -14.88
C GLU A 72 19.09 -23.78 -14.29
N LEU A 73 19.16 -22.82 -13.36
CA LEU A 73 20.39 -22.42 -12.68
C LEU A 73 20.89 -23.48 -11.69
N GLN A 74 19.97 -24.12 -10.96
CA GLN A 74 20.27 -25.17 -10.00
C GLN A 74 20.86 -26.40 -10.68
N ASN A 75 20.35 -26.78 -11.86
CA ASN A 75 20.88 -27.87 -12.67
C ASN A 75 22.31 -27.62 -13.20
N ARG A 76 22.77 -26.36 -13.20
CA ARG A 76 24.13 -25.97 -13.65
C ARG A 76 25.11 -25.75 -12.51
N SER A 77 24.63 -25.57 -11.27
CA SER A 77 25.49 -25.29 -10.12
C SER A 77 25.71 -26.56 -9.28
N GLU A 78 26.84 -27.23 -9.47
CA GLU A 78 27.23 -28.35 -8.62
C GLU A 78 27.48 -27.86 -7.17
N LYS A 79 26.70 -28.38 -6.22
CA LYS A 79 26.95 -28.53 -4.76
C LYS A 79 27.87 -27.48 -4.09
N THR A 80 27.52 -26.21 -4.13
CA THR A 80 28.20 -25.14 -3.35
C THR A 80 27.24 -24.46 -2.37
N THR A 81 27.76 -23.66 -1.43
CA THR A 81 26.96 -22.82 -0.50
C THR A 81 25.92 -21.96 -1.24
N ALA A 82 26.21 -21.59 -2.50
CA ALA A 82 25.27 -20.98 -3.43
C ALA A 82 23.96 -21.75 -3.57
N ALA A 83 24.01 -23.09 -3.66
CA ALA A 83 22.83 -23.95 -3.77
C ALA A 83 21.92 -23.89 -2.54
N ARG A 84 22.48 -23.70 -1.33
CA ARG A 84 21.66 -23.53 -0.10
C ARG A 84 20.99 -22.17 -0.04
N SER A 85 21.70 -21.10 -0.40
CA SER A 85 21.11 -19.76 -0.46
C SER A 85 20.04 -19.66 -1.54
N LEU A 86 20.29 -20.28 -2.71
CA LEU A 86 19.32 -20.46 -3.80
C LEU A 86 18.06 -21.16 -3.34
N GLN A 87 18.21 -22.30 -2.65
CA GLN A 87 17.07 -23.08 -2.14
C GLN A 87 16.22 -22.26 -1.17
N ARG A 88 16.84 -21.49 -0.26
CA ARG A 88 16.11 -20.60 0.66
C ARG A 88 15.34 -19.50 -0.05
N ILE A 89 15.92 -18.91 -1.10
CA ILE A 89 15.26 -17.88 -1.91
C ILE A 89 14.08 -18.48 -2.67
N ARG A 90 14.28 -19.66 -3.26
CA ARG A 90 13.22 -20.40 -3.93
C ARG A 90 12.05 -20.66 -2.97
N GLU A 91 12.32 -21.22 -1.80
CA GLU A 91 11.30 -21.49 -0.78
C GLU A 91 10.58 -20.21 -0.35
N GLN A 92 11.30 -19.09 -0.21
CA GLN A 92 10.69 -17.80 0.12
C GLN A 92 9.76 -17.29 -0.99
N ILE A 93 10.19 -17.38 -2.25
CA ILE A 93 9.37 -16.99 -3.40
C ILE A 93 8.14 -17.89 -3.53
N GLU A 94 8.29 -19.20 -3.32
CA GLU A 94 7.18 -20.16 -3.32
C GLU A 94 6.16 -19.85 -2.21
N ARG A 95 6.64 -19.54 -0.99
CA ARG A 95 5.78 -19.08 0.11
C ARG A 95 5.03 -17.80 -0.25
N TYR A 96 5.72 -16.81 -0.80
CA TYR A 96 5.10 -15.56 -1.24
C TYR A 96 4.03 -15.77 -2.31
N ILE A 97 4.34 -16.54 -3.36
CA ILE A 97 3.38 -16.86 -4.44
C ILE A 97 2.14 -17.54 -3.85
N LYS A 98 2.33 -18.57 -3.00
CA LYS A 98 1.22 -19.27 -2.35
C LYS A 98 0.38 -18.36 -1.45
N ALA A 99 1.00 -17.44 -0.72
CA ALA A 99 0.30 -16.46 0.10
C ALA A 99 -0.57 -15.52 -0.77
N THR A 100 -0.05 -15.09 -1.92
CA THR A 100 -0.78 -14.20 -2.85
C THR A 100 -1.86 -14.89 -3.68
N GLU A 101 -1.78 -16.19 -3.94
CA GLU A 101 -2.82 -16.91 -4.68
C GLU A 101 -4.19 -16.80 -4.00
N LYS A 102 -4.22 -16.88 -2.67
CA LYS A 102 -5.44 -16.72 -1.88
C LYS A 102 -6.01 -15.29 -1.95
N LEU A 103 -5.18 -14.28 -2.21
CA LEU A 103 -5.61 -12.89 -2.36
C LEU A 103 -6.39 -12.65 -3.67
N LYS A 104 -6.20 -13.50 -4.69
CA LYS A 104 -6.94 -13.39 -5.96
C LYS A 104 -8.45 -13.60 -5.77
N THR A 105 -8.84 -14.40 -4.77
CA THR A 105 -10.23 -14.72 -4.46
C THR A 105 -10.71 -14.11 -3.14
N ASN A 106 -9.78 -13.70 -2.26
CA ASN A 106 -10.10 -13.09 -0.97
C ASN A 106 -9.19 -11.91 -0.63
N GLY A 107 -9.22 -10.88 -1.49
CA GLY A 107 -8.37 -9.70 -1.35
C GLY A 107 -8.68 -8.83 -0.13
N GLU A 108 -9.87 -8.92 0.45
CA GLU A 108 -10.25 -8.14 1.64
C GLU A 108 -9.75 -8.76 2.95
N ASN A 109 -9.29 -10.02 2.94
CA ASN A 109 -8.82 -10.68 4.14
C ASN A 109 -7.46 -10.13 4.61
N CYS A 110 -7.48 -9.49 5.77
CA CYS A 110 -6.32 -8.83 6.34
C CYS A 110 -5.21 -9.77 6.81
N GLU A 111 -5.54 -10.97 7.26
CA GLU A 111 -4.55 -11.97 7.64
C GLU A 111 -3.78 -12.46 6.43
N LEU A 112 -4.48 -12.70 5.31
CA LEU A 112 -3.86 -13.09 4.04
C LEU A 112 -2.97 -11.98 3.48
N GLN A 113 -3.41 -10.72 3.57
CA GLN A 113 -2.60 -9.59 3.14
C GLN A 113 -1.35 -9.43 4.02
N ALA A 114 -1.48 -9.60 5.33
CA ALA A 114 -0.35 -9.54 6.26
C ALA A 114 0.62 -10.72 6.05
N GLU A 115 0.11 -11.93 5.78
CA GLU A 115 0.91 -13.09 5.40
C GLU A 115 1.72 -12.79 4.14
N ALA A 116 1.07 -12.37 3.05
CA ALA A 116 1.75 -12.03 1.80
C ALA A 116 2.78 -10.90 1.97
N GLY A 117 2.45 -9.85 2.74
CA GLY A 117 3.37 -8.76 3.03
C GLY A 117 4.62 -9.22 3.79
N ARG A 118 4.46 -10.04 4.83
CA ARG A 118 5.60 -10.62 5.56
C ARG A 118 6.49 -11.47 4.66
N GLU A 119 5.91 -12.33 3.82
CA GLU A 119 6.70 -13.16 2.92
C GLU A 119 7.44 -12.31 1.86
N LEU A 120 6.89 -11.15 1.47
CA LEU A 120 7.58 -10.22 0.58
C LEU A 120 8.75 -9.49 1.28
N GLU A 121 8.57 -9.04 2.53
CA GLU A 121 9.59 -8.30 3.30
C GLU A 121 10.86 -9.13 3.60
N GLU A 122 10.77 -10.46 3.59
CA GLU A 122 11.94 -11.32 3.77
C GLU A 122 12.79 -11.44 2.50
N LEU A 123 12.23 -11.23 1.30
CA LEU A 123 12.95 -11.40 0.02
C LEU A 123 14.19 -10.48 -0.11
N PRO A 124 14.15 -9.18 0.23
CA PRO A 124 15.33 -8.32 0.20
C PRO A 124 16.47 -8.78 1.11
N LYS A 125 16.19 -9.43 2.24
CA LYS A 125 17.24 -9.93 3.15
C LYS A 125 18.04 -11.05 2.48
N TYR A 126 17.37 -11.92 1.73
CA TYR A 126 18.05 -12.96 0.98
C TYR A 126 18.87 -12.42 -0.21
N LEU A 127 18.44 -11.30 -0.80
CA LEU A 127 19.21 -10.62 -1.84
C LEU A 127 20.52 -10.05 -1.33
N GLN A 128 20.50 -9.47 -0.12
CA GLN A 128 21.70 -8.95 0.51
C GLN A 128 22.74 -10.07 0.71
N LEU A 129 22.29 -11.25 1.15
CA LEU A 129 23.14 -12.44 1.29
C LEU A 129 23.71 -12.95 -0.05
N LEU A 130 23.00 -12.77 -1.17
CA LEU A 130 23.55 -13.09 -2.49
C LEU A 130 24.61 -12.08 -2.94
N ASN A 131 24.41 -10.80 -2.65
CA ASN A 131 25.33 -9.73 -3.04
C ASN A 131 26.70 -9.84 -2.33
N GLU A 132 26.71 -10.37 -1.11
CA GLU A 132 27.93 -10.56 -0.31
C GLU A 132 28.80 -11.73 -0.81
N ASN A 133 28.34 -12.51 -1.80
CA ASN A 133 29.08 -13.66 -2.33
C ASN A 133 29.36 -13.51 -3.84
N PRO A 134 30.64 -13.33 -4.26
CA PRO A 134 30.99 -13.09 -5.66
C PRO A 134 30.63 -14.24 -6.62
N ASN A 135 30.53 -15.49 -6.11
CA ASN A 135 30.13 -16.65 -6.91
C ASN A 135 28.63 -16.65 -7.26
N ASN A 136 27.82 -15.78 -6.64
CA ASN A 136 26.37 -15.69 -6.85
C ASN A 136 25.94 -14.55 -7.77
N SER A 137 26.89 -13.86 -8.41
CA SER A 137 26.63 -12.65 -9.21
C SER A 137 25.59 -12.84 -10.32
N GLN A 138 25.59 -13.98 -11.02
CA GLN A 138 24.60 -14.27 -12.06
C GLN A 138 23.17 -14.40 -11.49
N ILE A 139 23.04 -15.07 -10.35
CA ILE A 139 21.76 -15.29 -9.66
C ILE A 139 21.24 -13.96 -9.11
N PHE A 140 22.13 -13.19 -8.48
CA PHE A 140 21.80 -11.85 -7.97
C PHE A 140 21.31 -10.93 -9.09
N ASN A 141 22.00 -10.94 -10.25
CA ASN A 141 21.60 -10.14 -11.40
C ASN A 141 20.25 -10.58 -11.97
N ALA A 142 19.98 -11.90 -12.04
CA ALA A 142 18.67 -12.42 -12.44
C ALA A 142 17.56 -11.94 -11.50
N PHE A 143 17.78 -12.00 -10.18
CA PHE A 143 16.81 -11.49 -9.22
C PHE A 143 16.59 -9.99 -9.38
N ARG A 144 17.67 -9.21 -9.45
CA ARG A 144 17.60 -7.76 -9.61
C ARG A 144 16.83 -7.38 -10.88
N GLN A 145 17.04 -8.10 -11.97
CA GLN A 145 16.30 -7.90 -13.21
C GLN A 145 14.80 -8.16 -13.00
N ARG A 146 14.41 -9.25 -12.32
CA ARG A 146 13.00 -9.57 -12.04
C ARG A 146 12.34 -8.58 -11.09
N TYR A 147 13.05 -8.14 -10.05
CA TYR A 147 12.60 -7.07 -9.18
C TYR A 147 12.34 -5.77 -9.95
N ASN A 148 13.25 -5.39 -10.85
CA ASN A 148 13.07 -4.22 -11.70
C ASN A 148 11.88 -4.38 -12.67
N GLN A 149 11.65 -5.58 -13.21
CA GLN A 149 10.48 -5.87 -14.04
C GLN A 149 9.17 -5.75 -13.25
N ALA A 150 9.14 -6.26 -12.02
CA ALA A 150 7.97 -6.16 -11.15
C ALA A 150 7.63 -4.68 -10.87
N ASN A 151 8.65 -3.89 -10.51
CA ASN A 151 8.50 -2.45 -10.30
C ASN A 151 8.04 -1.72 -11.56
N ALA A 152 8.63 -2.02 -12.71
CA ALA A 152 8.23 -1.42 -13.98
C ALA A 152 6.76 -1.74 -14.31
N LYS A 153 6.32 -2.97 -14.07
CA LYS A 153 4.93 -3.39 -14.26
C LYS A 153 3.98 -2.67 -13.30
N ILE A 154 4.34 -2.53 -12.03
CA ILE A 154 3.57 -1.75 -11.05
C ILE A 154 3.45 -0.29 -11.49
N GLN A 155 4.55 0.32 -11.90
CA GLN A 155 4.58 1.71 -12.39
C GLN A 155 3.70 1.89 -13.65
N GLN A 156 3.67 0.91 -14.55
CA GLN A 156 2.81 0.93 -15.73
C GLN A 156 1.32 0.76 -15.40
N GLU A 157 0.99 -0.10 -14.44
CA GLU A 157 -0.38 -0.42 -14.05
C GLU A 157 -1.03 0.65 -13.16
N PHE A 158 -0.22 1.42 -12.41
CA PHE A 158 -0.72 2.40 -11.46
C PHE A 158 -1.54 3.52 -12.11
N PRO A 159 -1.09 4.20 -13.19
CA PRO A 159 -1.89 5.22 -13.86
C PRO A 159 -3.23 4.68 -14.39
N ILE A 160 -3.25 3.43 -14.87
CA ILE A 160 -4.46 2.77 -15.39
C ILE A 160 -5.45 2.57 -14.23
N PHE A 161 -4.96 2.03 -13.11
CA PHE A 161 -5.76 1.84 -11.90
C PHE A 161 -6.30 3.18 -11.37
N LEU A 162 -5.43 4.19 -11.26
CA LEU A 162 -5.77 5.53 -10.78
C LEU A 162 -6.84 6.19 -11.64
N ASN A 163 -6.76 6.05 -12.97
CA ASN A 163 -7.79 6.56 -13.86
C ASN A 163 -9.16 5.89 -13.62
N GLY A 164 -9.17 4.60 -13.26
CA GLY A 164 -10.37 3.91 -12.81
C GLY A 164 -11.01 4.53 -11.57
N ILE A 165 -10.20 4.98 -10.61
CA ILE A 165 -10.67 5.77 -9.45
C ILE A 165 -11.26 7.09 -9.95
N TYR A 166 -10.55 7.79 -10.83
CA TYR A 166 -10.95 9.12 -11.33
C TYR A 166 -12.27 9.14 -12.10
N GLN A 167 -12.66 8.01 -12.69
CA GLN A 167 -13.94 7.85 -13.36
C GLN A 167 -15.11 7.64 -12.37
N LYS A 168 -14.86 6.96 -11.25
CA LYS A 168 -15.90 6.59 -10.28
C LYS A 168 -16.09 7.63 -9.18
N LEU A 169 -14.99 8.22 -8.70
CA LEU A 169 -14.98 9.16 -7.57
C LEU A 169 -15.94 10.36 -7.74
N PRO A 170 -16.09 10.99 -8.93
CA PRO A 170 -17.03 12.09 -9.10
C PRO A 170 -18.47 11.73 -8.69
N THR A 171 -18.93 10.53 -9.03
CA THR A 171 -20.29 10.07 -8.69
C THR A 171 -20.45 9.90 -7.18
N VAL A 172 -19.42 9.39 -6.51
CA VAL A 172 -19.40 9.22 -5.04
C VAL A 172 -19.42 10.59 -4.35
N ILE A 173 -18.62 11.54 -4.84
CA ILE A 173 -18.58 12.92 -4.32
C ILE A 173 -19.93 13.62 -4.50
N GLU A 174 -20.55 13.52 -5.68
CA GLU A 174 -21.82 14.19 -5.94
C GLU A 174 -22.97 13.62 -5.10
N ARG A 175 -22.98 12.30 -4.86
CA ARG A 175 -23.93 11.69 -3.94
C ARG A 175 -23.74 12.19 -2.52
N PHE A 176 -22.52 12.14 -2.01
CA PHE A 176 -22.15 12.69 -0.71
C PHE A 176 -22.64 14.13 -0.58
N ARG A 177 -22.35 15.00 -1.56
CA ARG A 177 -22.76 16.41 -1.58
C ARG A 177 -24.26 16.65 -1.56
N ARG A 178 -25.02 15.87 -2.31
CA ARG A 178 -26.47 16.00 -2.39
C ARG A 178 -27.12 15.68 -1.05
N ASP A 179 -26.57 14.72 -0.32
CA ASP A 179 -27.16 14.19 0.90
C ASP A 179 -26.82 15.03 2.16
N LEU A 180 -26.06 16.13 2.02
CA LEU A 180 -25.72 17.06 3.12
C LEU A 180 -26.76 18.16 3.33
N ASN A 181 -27.13 18.37 4.60
CA ASN A 181 -27.87 19.54 5.06
C ASN A 181 -26.95 20.77 5.30
N GLN A 182 -27.54 21.93 5.61
CA GLN A 182 -26.78 23.18 5.76
C GLN A 182 -25.74 23.15 6.90
N PRO A 183 -26.06 22.68 8.12
CA PRO A 183 -25.06 22.48 9.17
C PRO A 183 -23.89 21.58 8.75
N GLU A 184 -24.17 20.47 8.08
CA GLU A 184 -23.14 19.52 7.63
C GLU A 184 -22.26 20.11 6.51
N ARG A 185 -22.80 20.96 5.65
CA ARG A 185 -22.01 21.68 4.65
C ARG A 185 -20.99 22.62 5.29
N GLU A 186 -21.35 23.25 6.40
CA GLU A 186 -20.40 24.09 7.14
C GLU A 186 -19.40 23.24 7.93
N GLU A 187 -19.84 22.13 8.53
CA GLU A 187 -18.95 21.16 9.20
C GLU A 187 -17.90 20.59 8.24
N TYR A 188 -18.29 20.25 7.01
CA TYR A 188 -17.42 19.62 6.01
C TYR A 188 -16.89 20.59 4.94
N LYS A 189 -16.89 21.89 5.22
CA LYS A 189 -16.55 22.94 4.24
C LYS A 189 -15.18 22.75 3.58
N ASP A 190 -14.15 22.43 4.37
CA ASP A 190 -12.81 22.20 3.83
C ASP A 190 -12.77 20.93 2.98
N PHE A 191 -13.39 19.84 3.45
CA PHE A 191 -13.50 18.62 2.67
C PHE A 191 -14.24 18.83 1.34
N LEU A 192 -15.34 19.60 1.36
CA LEU A 192 -16.11 19.98 0.18
C LEU A 192 -15.32 20.85 -0.80
N LYS A 193 -14.40 21.67 -0.31
CA LYS A 193 -13.46 22.45 -1.14
C LYS A 193 -12.53 21.51 -1.92
N TYR A 194 -11.91 20.52 -1.27
CA TYR A 194 -11.06 19.55 -1.98
C TYR A 194 -11.85 18.70 -2.98
N CYS A 195 -13.11 18.36 -2.64
CA CYS A 195 -14.02 17.70 -3.56
C CYS A 195 -14.28 18.56 -4.81
N SER A 196 -14.52 19.87 -4.64
CA SER A 196 -14.65 20.82 -5.77
C SER A 196 -13.37 20.84 -6.61
N GLU A 197 -12.21 21.03 -5.96
CA GLU A 197 -10.91 21.13 -6.63
C GLU A 197 -10.64 19.91 -7.53
N PHE A 198 -10.96 18.71 -7.05
CA PHE A 198 -10.84 17.48 -7.83
C PHE A 198 -11.78 17.43 -9.04
N LEU A 199 -13.05 17.81 -8.86
CA LEU A 199 -14.06 17.75 -9.92
C LEU A 199 -13.78 18.73 -11.07
N ILE A 200 -13.27 19.92 -10.75
CA ILE A 200 -13.02 20.99 -11.73
C ILE A 200 -11.55 21.06 -12.18
N ALA A 201 -10.70 20.13 -11.74
CA ALA A 201 -9.27 20.16 -12.01
C ALA A 201 -8.99 20.26 -13.53
N PRO A 202 -8.24 21.29 -13.99
CA PRO A 202 -8.09 21.57 -15.42
C PRO A 202 -7.13 20.62 -16.15
N ASN A 203 -6.31 19.86 -15.42
CA ASN A 203 -5.34 18.94 -15.97
C ASN A 203 -4.98 17.85 -14.95
N SER A 204 -4.27 16.80 -15.41
CA SER A 204 -3.90 15.64 -14.60
C SER A 204 -3.06 16.03 -13.38
N LYS A 205 -2.14 16.98 -13.50
CA LYS A 205 -1.31 17.44 -12.38
C LYS A 205 -2.17 18.02 -11.24
N LYS A 206 -3.07 18.95 -11.57
CA LYS A 206 -4.00 19.54 -10.58
C LYS A 206 -4.98 18.51 -10.04
N LYS A 207 -5.36 17.52 -10.85
CA LYS A 207 -6.23 16.43 -10.40
C LYS A 207 -5.52 15.55 -9.38
N ASN A 208 -4.25 15.19 -9.61
CA ASN A 208 -3.42 14.44 -8.67
C ASN A 208 -3.22 15.21 -7.37
N GLU A 209 -2.83 16.49 -7.43
CA GLU A 209 -2.66 17.35 -6.24
C GLU A 209 -3.95 17.43 -5.39
N SER A 210 -5.11 17.59 -6.04
CA SER A 210 -6.40 17.66 -5.34
C SER A 210 -6.81 16.30 -4.78
N PHE A 211 -6.49 15.22 -5.48
CA PHE A 211 -6.76 13.86 -5.04
C PHE A 211 -5.91 13.47 -3.83
N GLU A 212 -4.63 13.84 -3.81
CA GLU A 212 -3.73 13.63 -2.68
C GLU A 212 -4.26 14.31 -1.41
N ARG A 213 -4.72 15.57 -1.54
CA ARG A 213 -5.36 16.30 -0.43
C ARG A 213 -6.64 15.63 0.05
N LEU A 214 -7.48 15.17 -0.87
CA LEU A 214 -8.69 14.40 -0.54
C LEU A 214 -8.37 13.15 0.29
N ILE A 215 -7.34 12.40 -0.11
CA ILE A 215 -6.87 11.23 0.61
C ILE A 215 -6.35 11.65 1.99
N TYR A 216 -5.46 12.65 2.05
CA TYR A 216 -4.84 13.10 3.30
C TYR A 216 -5.88 13.56 4.31
N ASP A 217 -6.76 14.49 3.94
CA ASP A 217 -7.74 15.06 4.86
C ASP A 217 -8.76 14.04 5.36
N LEU A 218 -9.25 13.19 4.46
CA LEU A 218 -10.29 12.22 4.79
C LEU A 218 -9.73 11.07 5.63
N ILE A 219 -8.52 10.63 5.32
CA ILE A 219 -7.90 9.49 6.00
C ILE A 219 -7.26 9.97 7.30
N HIS A 220 -6.41 11.01 7.30
CA HIS A 220 -5.76 11.49 8.52
C HIS A 220 -6.75 11.91 9.60
N SER A 221 -7.86 12.58 9.23
CA SER A 221 -8.91 12.96 10.19
C SER A 221 -9.69 11.76 10.76
N ARG A 222 -9.66 10.60 10.09
CA ARG A 222 -10.47 9.44 10.47
C ARG A 222 -9.67 8.24 11.00
N THR A 223 -8.40 8.06 10.63
CA THR A 223 -7.51 7.09 11.30
C THR A 223 -7.38 7.42 12.79
N MET A 224 -7.42 8.70 13.16
CA MET A 224 -7.45 9.13 14.58
C MET A 224 -8.73 8.65 15.30
N ARG A 225 -9.88 8.59 14.61
CA ARG A 225 -11.15 8.11 15.16
C ARG A 225 -11.21 6.59 15.21
N VAL A 226 -10.83 5.89 14.13
CA VAL A 226 -10.89 4.42 14.03
C VAL A 226 -9.87 3.73 14.96
N ARG A 227 -8.69 4.34 15.20
CA ARG A 227 -7.74 3.84 16.22
C ARG A 227 -8.34 3.80 17.64
N SER A 228 -9.31 4.66 17.94
CA SER A 228 -10.02 4.64 19.23
C SER A 228 -11.06 3.50 19.34
N GLU A 229 -11.42 2.87 18.22
CA GLU A 229 -12.44 1.82 18.15
C GLU A 229 -11.85 0.39 18.08
N ASN A 230 -10.51 0.23 18.13
CA ASN A 230 -9.79 -1.06 18.18
C ASN A 230 -10.14 -2.08 17.07
N LYS A 231 -10.68 -1.63 15.94
CA LYS A 231 -10.91 -2.50 14.76
C LYS A 231 -9.66 -2.52 13.89
N ALA A 232 -8.84 -3.55 14.04
CA ALA A 232 -7.70 -3.81 13.18
C ALA A 232 -8.17 -4.30 11.80
N ASP A 233 -8.65 -3.36 10.98
CA ASP A 233 -8.95 -3.60 9.58
C ASP A 233 -7.81 -3.02 8.72
N CYS A 234 -7.17 -3.89 7.95
CA CYS A 234 -6.01 -3.61 7.11
C CYS A 234 -6.33 -2.60 6.00
N LYS A 235 -7.59 -2.33 5.71
CA LYS A 235 -8.05 -1.22 4.87
C LYS A 235 -7.57 0.14 5.38
N TRP A 236 -7.35 0.26 6.69
CA TRP A 236 -6.94 1.49 7.37
C TRP A 236 -5.45 1.56 7.72
N ASN A 237 -4.64 0.64 7.16
CA ASN A 237 -3.20 0.63 7.43
C ASN A 237 -2.51 1.87 6.82
N GLY A 238 -1.99 2.75 7.69
CA GLY A 238 -1.31 3.99 7.31
C GLY A 238 -0.17 3.80 6.31
N GLY A 239 0.57 2.68 6.38
CA GLY A 239 1.65 2.39 5.44
C GLY A 239 1.17 2.22 3.99
N LYS A 240 -0.03 1.67 3.78
CA LYS A 240 -0.61 1.54 2.43
C LYS A 240 -0.99 2.89 1.84
N ILE A 241 -1.47 3.79 2.68
CA ILE A 241 -1.87 5.15 2.29
C ILE A 241 -0.62 5.95 1.93
N GLU A 242 0.44 5.84 2.74
CA GLU A 242 1.73 6.47 2.45
C GLU A 242 2.35 5.95 1.13
N ASP A 243 2.39 4.64 0.89
CA ASP A 243 2.89 4.06 -0.37
C ASP A 243 2.05 4.53 -1.58
N PHE A 244 0.72 4.57 -1.44
CA PHE A 244 -0.17 5.07 -2.49
C PHE A 244 0.09 6.55 -2.81
N SER A 245 0.23 7.40 -1.79
CA SER A 245 0.57 8.82 -1.97
C SER A 245 1.94 9.03 -2.63
N GLN A 246 2.94 8.22 -2.25
CA GLN A 246 4.26 8.28 -2.89
C GLN A 246 4.20 7.93 -4.38
N LYS A 247 3.39 6.94 -4.77
CA LYS A 247 3.19 6.62 -6.20
C LYS A 247 2.42 7.70 -6.95
N LEU A 248 1.44 8.33 -6.30
CA LEU A 248 0.72 9.47 -6.87
C LEU A 248 1.65 10.66 -7.13
N ALA A 249 2.60 10.93 -6.23
CA ALA A 249 3.58 12.00 -6.38
C ALA A 249 4.64 11.73 -7.47
N ALA A 250 4.80 10.46 -7.89
CA ALA A 250 5.79 10.05 -8.90
C ALA A 250 5.28 10.17 -10.35
N ILE A 251 4.02 10.55 -10.56
CA ILE A 251 3.36 10.67 -11.88
C ILE A 251 2.84 12.09 -12.15
#